data_AF-A0A534PFG5-F1
#
_entry.id   AF-A0A534PFG5-F1
#
_cell.length_a   1.000
_cell.length_b   1.000
_cell.length_c   1.000
_cell.angle_alpha   90.00
_cell.angle_beta   90.00
_cell.angle_gamma   90.00
#
_symmetry.space_group_name_H-M   'P 1'
#
loop_
_entity.id
_entity.type
_entity.pdbx_description
1 polymer ?
#
loop_
_entity_poly.entity_id
_entity_poly.type
_entity_poly.pdbx_seq_one_letter_code
_entity_poly.pdbx_strand_id
1 'polypeptide(L)'
;MYPERVTLYEVGPRDGLQNESAQLSVDDKVRLIGKLAGAGLTRIEIGSFVRPDWIPQLADTDKVAGRLKPGPRYAALVPNRTGL
;
A
#
# COMPACT_ATOMS: atom_id res chain seq x y z
N MET A 1 -3.95 14.96 29.08
CA MET A 1 -2.83 15.56 28.32
C MET A 1 -2.72 14.80 27.01
N TYR A 2 -2.67 15.50 25.87
CA TYR A 2 -2.56 14.88 24.54
C TYR A 2 -1.09 14.83 24.09
N PRO A 3 -0.73 13.92 23.17
CA PRO A 3 0.62 13.87 22.62
C PRO A 3 0.93 15.10 21.75
N GLU A 4 2.18 15.56 21.77
CA GLU A 4 2.67 16.66 20.92
C GLU A 4 2.75 16.29 19.43
N ARG A 5 2.74 14.99 19.12
CA ARG A 5 2.84 14.48 17.75
C ARG A 5 2.01 13.23 17.57
N VAL A 6 1.35 13.13 16.42
CA VAL A 6 0.68 11.93 15.94
C VAL A 6 1.33 11.48 14.63
N THR A 7 1.40 10.17 14.41
CA THR A 7 1.77 9.60 13.11
C THR A 7 0.52 9.01 12.47
N LEU A 8 0.17 9.50 11.28
CA LEU A 8 -0.85 8.88 10.45
C LEU A 8 -0.19 7.76 9.64
N TYR A 9 -0.64 6.52 9.85
CA TYR A 9 -0.21 5.38 9.06
C TYR A 9 -1.30 5.05 8.05
N GLU A 10 -1.03 5.37 6.78
CA GLU A 10 -1.99 5.18 5.69
C GLU A 10 -2.00 3.73 5.23
N VAL A 11 -3.19 3.11 5.22
CA VAL A 11 -3.38 1.69 4.87
C VAL A 11 -4.35 1.49 3.71
N GLY A 12 -4.95 2.56 3.18
CA GLY A 12 -5.88 2.54 2.07
C GLY A 12 -5.40 1.77 0.83
N PRO A 13 -4.14 1.94 0.38
CA PRO A 13 -3.63 1.17 -0.76
C PRO A 13 -3.55 -0.35 -0.53
N ARG A 14 -3.52 -0.82 0.72
CA ARG A 14 -3.56 -2.26 1.07
C ARG A 14 -4.93 -2.67 1.59
N ASP A 15 -5.26 -2.25 2.79
CA ASP A 15 -6.45 -2.67 3.54
C ASP A 15 -7.73 -2.09 2.94
N GLY A 16 -7.68 -0.85 2.45
CA GLY A 16 -8.79 -0.25 1.72
C GLY A 16 -9.08 -1.03 0.44
N LEU A 17 -8.12 -1.08 -0.49
CA LEU A 17 -8.31 -1.73 -1.80
C LEU A 17 -8.63 -3.23 -1.69
N GLN A 18 -8.15 -3.93 -0.67
CA GLN A 18 -8.49 -5.32 -0.43
C GLN A 18 -10.00 -5.54 -0.25
N ASN A 19 -10.71 -4.56 0.31
CA ASN A 19 -12.14 -4.64 0.60
C ASN A 19 -13.03 -4.01 -0.49
N GLU A 20 -12.43 -3.45 -1.54
CA GLU A 20 -13.16 -2.84 -2.65
C GLU A 20 -13.53 -3.87 -3.72
N SER A 21 -14.73 -3.68 -4.30
CA SER A 21 -15.22 -4.50 -5.40
C SER A 21 -14.52 -4.17 -6.72
N ALA A 22 -14.13 -2.92 -6.90
CA ALA A 22 -13.42 -2.46 -8.10
C ALA A 22 -11.93 -2.80 -8.04
N GLN A 23 -11.42 -3.42 -9.11
CA GLN A 23 -9.99 -3.64 -9.26
C GLN A 23 -9.34 -2.44 -9.93
N LEU A 24 -8.36 -1.84 -9.24
CA LEU A 24 -7.53 -0.79 -9.81
C LEU A 24 -6.38 -1.37 -10.60
N SER A 25 -6.03 -0.71 -11.72
CA SER A 25 -4.81 -1.01 -12.45
C SER A 25 -3.56 -0.66 -11.63
N VAL A 26 -2.40 -1.23 -12.01
CA VAL A 26 -1.11 -0.84 -11.42
C VAL A 26 -0.88 0.67 -11.54
N ASP A 27 -1.24 1.26 -12.69
CA ASP A 27 -1.08 2.71 -12.93
C ASP A 27 -1.90 3.54 -11.94
N ASP A 28 -3.13 3.12 -11.67
CA ASP A 28 -4.02 3.80 -10.73
C ASP A 28 -3.52 3.66 -9.29
N LYS A 29 -3.04 2.48 -8.90
CA LYS A 29 -2.44 2.24 -7.58
C LYS A 29 -1.19 3.09 -7.37
N VAL A 30 -0.27 3.13 -8.35
CA VAL A 30 0.93 3.96 -8.30
C VAL A 30 0.55 5.44 -8.23
N ARG A 31 -0.45 5.89 -9.00
CA ARG A 31 -0.93 7.28 -8.95
C ARG A 31 -1.55 7.62 -7.60
N LEU A 32 -2.34 6.72 -7.02
CA LEU A 32 -2.92 6.87 -5.68
C LEU A 32 -1.84 7.03 -4.62
N ILE A 33 -0.89 6.09 -4.56
CA ILE A 33 0.22 6.09 -3.59
C ILE A 33 1.09 7.35 -3.78
N GLY A 34 1.35 7.75 -5.03
CA GLY A 34 2.08 8.98 -5.34
C GLY A 34 1.38 10.23 -4.81
N LYS A 35 0.05 10.32 -4.93
CA LYS A 35 -0.73 11.43 -4.35
C LYS A 35 -0.70 11.42 -2.83
N LEU A 36 -0.82 10.25 -2.20
CA LEU A 36 -0.72 10.09 -0.74
C LEU A 36 0.66 10.51 -0.22
N ALA A 37 1.73 10.11 -0.90
CA ALA A 37 3.08 10.57 -0.58
C ALA A 37 3.22 12.10 -0.74
N GLY A 38 2.68 12.66 -1.84
CA GLY A 38 2.67 14.11 -2.10
C GLY A 38 1.86 14.93 -1.08
N ALA A 39 0.92 14.29 -0.37
CA ALA A 39 0.15 14.91 0.71
C ALA A 39 0.92 15.02 2.04
N GLY A 40 2.17 14.55 2.10
CA GLY A 40 3.02 14.64 3.29
C GLY A 40 2.91 13.46 4.26
N LEU A 41 2.24 12.38 3.86
CA LEU A 41 2.24 11.13 4.63
C LEU A 41 3.65 10.56 4.70
N THR A 42 4.07 10.14 5.90
CA THR A 42 5.43 9.64 6.15
C THR A 42 5.49 8.11 6.17
N ARG A 43 4.34 7.43 6.25
CA ARG A 43 4.25 5.97 6.31
C ARG A 43 3.01 5.48 5.56
N ILE A 44 3.21 4.59 4.59
CA ILE A 44 2.15 4.09 3.72
C ILE A 44 2.30 2.58 3.54
N GLU A 45 1.24 1.82 3.78
CA GLU A 45 1.16 0.40 3.46
C GLU A 45 0.64 0.22 2.03
N ILE A 46 1.50 -0.26 1.14
CA ILE A 46 1.30 -0.19 -0.32
C ILE A 46 0.72 -1.46 -0.93
N GLY A 47 0.63 -2.54 -0.16
CA GLY A 47 0.14 -3.83 -0.66
C GLY A 47 0.48 -5.00 0.26
N SER A 48 0.31 -6.20 -0.27
CA SER A 48 0.51 -7.45 0.47
C SER A 48 1.00 -8.56 -0.45
N PHE A 49 1.95 -9.35 0.02
CA PHE A 49 2.44 -10.55 -0.67
C PHE A 49 1.66 -11.79 -0.21
N VAL A 50 0.34 -11.71 -0.34
CA VAL A 50 -0.59 -12.82 -0.11
C VAL A 50 -0.82 -13.61 -1.40
N ARG A 51 -1.52 -14.75 -1.29
CA ARG A 51 -1.91 -15.51 -2.48
C ARG A 51 -2.84 -14.68 -3.37
N PRO A 52 -2.51 -14.49 -4.66
CA PRO A 52 -3.34 -13.71 -5.58
C PRO A 52 -4.70 -14.36 -5.82
N ASP A 53 -4.81 -15.69 -5.72
CA ASP A 53 -6.09 -16.40 -5.83
C ASP A 53 -7.07 -16.05 -4.71
N TRP A 54 -6.56 -15.62 -3.55
CA TRP A 54 -7.39 -15.30 -2.37
C TRP A 54 -7.72 -13.82 -2.32
N ILE A 55 -6.75 -12.97 -2.64
CA ILE A 55 -6.93 -11.52 -2.70
C ILE A 55 -6.42 -11.00 -4.06
N PRO A 56 -7.23 -11.09 -5.14
CA PRO A 56 -6.84 -10.64 -6.47
C PRO A 56 -6.46 -9.16 -6.53
N GLN A 57 -7.03 -8.35 -5.65
CA GLN A 57 -6.80 -6.91 -5.57
C GLN A 57 -5.35 -6.54 -5.27
N LEU A 58 -4.57 -7.44 -4.65
CA LEU A 58 -3.19 -7.19 -4.23
C LEU A 58 -2.15 -8.02 -5.01
N ALA A 59 -2.58 -8.73 -6.05
CA ALA A 59 -1.76 -9.63 -6.85
C ALA A 59 -0.57 -8.95 -7.57
N ASP A 60 -0.58 -7.63 -7.68
CA ASP A 60 0.37 -6.79 -8.42
C ASP A 60 1.22 -5.90 -7.48
N THR A 61 1.30 -6.25 -6.19
CA THR A 61 2.06 -5.49 -5.18
C THR A 61 3.53 -5.29 -5.58
N ASP A 62 4.16 -6.30 -6.19
CA ASP A 62 5.54 -6.24 -6.70
C ASP A 62 5.71 -5.18 -7.80
N LYS A 63 4.79 -5.15 -8.76
CA LYS A 63 4.78 -4.19 -9.88
C LYS A 63 4.52 -2.78 -9.41
N VAL A 64 3.63 -2.61 -8.43
CA VAL A 64 3.39 -1.32 -7.79
C VAL A 64 4.67 -0.84 -7.09
N ALA A 65 5.24 -1.67 -6.22
CA ALA A 65 6.44 -1.33 -5.46
C ALA A 65 7.62 -0.93 -6.37
N GLY A 66 7.87 -1.67 -7.45
CA GLY A 66 8.94 -1.39 -8.40
C GLY A 66 8.79 -0.08 -9.18
N ARG A 67 7.62 0.58 -9.11
CA ARG A 67 7.32 1.83 -9.81
C ARG A 67 7.19 3.05 -8.89
N LEU A 68 7.25 2.85 -7.57
CA LEU A 68 7.17 3.96 -6.62
C LEU A 68 8.47 4.77 -6.64
N LYS A 69 8.34 6.09 -6.56
CA LYS A 69 9.47 7.00 -6.38
C LYS A 69 9.94 6.97 -4.93
N PRO A 70 11.19 7.35 -4.64
CA PRO A 70 11.62 7.60 -3.26
C PRO A 70 10.68 8.57 -2.54
N GLY A 71 10.41 8.33 -1.27
CA GLY A 71 9.44 9.11 -0.50
C GLY A 71 9.26 8.55 0.91
N PRO A 72 8.01 8.39 1.40
CA PRO A 72 7.75 7.87 2.74
C PRO A 72 8.27 6.44 2.95
N ARG A 73 8.23 6.00 4.20
CA ARG A 73 8.44 4.59 4.50
C ARG A 73 7.27 3.78 3.95
N TYR A 74 7.53 3.08 2.86
CA TYR A 74 6.62 2.10 2.28
C TYR A 74 6.72 0.77 3.02
N ALA A 75 5.58 0.15 3.29
CA ALA A 75 5.48 -1.16 3.92
C ALA A 75 4.54 -2.06 3.11
N ALA A 76 4.73 -3.36 3.23
CA ALA A 76 3.82 -4.36 2.67
C ALA A 76 3.59 -5.46 3.71
N LEU A 77 2.40 -6.06 3.68
CA LEU A 77 2.07 -7.20 4.54
C LEU A 77 2.68 -8.47 3.95
N VAL A 78 3.38 -9.24 4.77
CA VAL A 78 3.99 -10.53 4.39
C VAL A 78 3.47 -11.59 5.37
N PRO A 79 2.54 -12.48 4.94
CA PRO A 79 1.88 -13.40 5.86
C PRO A 79 2.72 -14.64 6.21
N ASN A 80 3.74 -14.95 5.40
CA ASN A 80 4.59 -16.13 5.56
C ASN A 80 5.91 -15.97 4.81
N ARG A 81 6.83 -16.94 4.97
CA ARG A 81 8.16 -16.93 4.36
C ARG A 81 8.17 -16.96 2.84
N THR A 82 7.11 -17.42 2.19
CA THR A 82 7.01 -17.45 0.72
C THR A 82 6.80 -16.05 0.15
N GLY A 83 6.18 -15.15 0.92
CA GLY A 83 5.99 -13.75 0.52
C GLY A 83 7.12 -12.80 0.94
N LEU A 84 8.17 -13.29 1.61
CA LEU A 84 9.33 -12.52 2.05
C LEU A 84 10.43 -12.56 0.99
#